data_AF-A0A812TP50-F1
#
_entry.id   AF-A0A812TP50-F1
#
_cell.length_a   1.000
_cell.length_b   1.000
_cell.length_c   1.000
_cell.angle_alpha   90.00
_cell.angle_beta   90.00
_cell.angle_gamma   90.00
#
_symmetry.space_group_name_H-M   'P 1'
#
loop_
_entity.id
_entity.type
_entity.pdbx_description
1 polymer ?
#
loop_
_entity_poly.entity_id
_entity_poly.type
_entity_poly.pdbx_seq_one_letter_code
_entity_poly.pdbx_strand_id
1 'polypeptide(L)'
;MMATGKEVANLQLSEHPEMACVRALKRHLSSFCGCPRFKQRILRDGTLLPDDTKLEVLAEQTLELVLLEFLPTAESEVQELLSAAANSHLAKLEALLQRPQDPDLGDEPPLLASCRDGHLEVVRLLLEAE
;
A
#
# COMPACT_ATOMS: atom_id res chain seq x y z
N MET A 1 3.70 27.19 0.38
CA MET A 1 3.64 25.95 1.18
C MET A 1 4.99 25.27 0.99
N MET A 2 5.86 25.31 2.00
CA MET A 2 7.21 24.74 1.92
C MET A 2 7.07 23.22 2.08
N ALA A 3 7.15 22.46 0.98
CA ALA A 3 7.36 21.02 1.08
C ALA A 3 8.83 20.81 1.46
N THR A 4 9.15 20.76 2.76
CA THR A 4 10.47 20.35 3.21
C THR A 4 10.59 18.85 3.00
N GLY A 5 11.27 18.43 1.92
CA GLY A 5 11.62 17.03 1.70
C GLY A 5 12.57 16.57 2.80
N LYS A 6 12.09 15.71 3.69
CA LYS A 6 12.95 14.99 4.63
C LYS A 6 13.46 13.74 3.92
N GLU A 7 14.76 13.51 3.95
CA GLU A 7 15.33 12.22 3.52
C GLU A 7 14.73 11.11 4.39
N VAL A 8 14.03 10.16 3.77
CA VAL A 8 13.32 9.08 4.49
C VAL A 8 14.15 7.80 4.52
N ALA A 9 14.89 7.51 3.45
CA ALA A 9 15.80 6.37 3.36
C ALA A 9 16.83 6.59 2.25
N ASN A 10 18.03 6.05 2.44
CA ASN A 10 19.06 5.93 1.41
C ASN A 10 19.29 4.43 1.15
N LEU A 11 18.78 3.93 0.04
CA LEU A 11 18.76 2.51 -0.29
C LEU A 11 19.61 2.26 -1.53
N GLN A 12 20.64 1.42 -1.41
CA GLN A 12 21.37 0.93 -2.57
C GLN A 12 20.62 -0.24 -3.18
N LEU A 13 19.81 0.04 -4.20
CA LEU A 13 18.98 -0.95 -4.88
C LEU A 13 19.77 -2.14 -5.43
N SER A 14 21.04 -1.96 -5.77
CA SER A 14 21.95 -3.03 -6.20
C SER A 14 22.25 -4.08 -5.13
N GLU A 15 22.12 -3.73 -3.85
CA GLU A 15 22.38 -4.64 -2.72
C GLU A 15 21.12 -5.41 -2.27
N HIS A 16 19.96 -5.07 -2.84
CA HIS A 16 18.64 -5.60 -2.46
C HIS A 16 17.90 -6.25 -3.65
N PRO A 17 18.35 -7.42 -4.13
CA PRO A 17 17.74 -8.10 -5.28
C PRO A 17 16.28 -8.52 -5.04
N GLU A 18 15.85 -8.66 -3.78
CA GLU A 18 14.45 -8.88 -3.40
C GLU A 18 13.55 -7.68 -3.73
N MET A 19 14.13 -6.50 -3.87
CA MET A 19 13.43 -5.24 -4.12
C MET A 19 13.30 -4.96 -5.63
N ALA A 20 12.58 -5.83 -6.35
CA ALA A 20 12.53 -5.77 -7.81
C ALA A 20 11.60 -4.67 -8.38
N CYS A 21 10.60 -4.21 -7.61
CA CYS A 21 9.61 -3.23 -8.08
C CYS A 21 9.11 -2.30 -6.95
N VAL A 22 8.34 -1.28 -7.33
CA VAL A 22 7.74 -0.31 -6.41
C VAL A 22 6.92 -0.98 -5.31
N ARG A 23 6.18 -2.06 -5.60
CA ARG A 23 5.46 -2.85 -4.57
C ARG A 23 6.42 -3.34 -3.48
N ALA A 24 7.55 -3.93 -3.88
CA ALA A 24 8.56 -4.44 -2.95
C ALA A 24 9.23 -3.31 -2.17
N LEU A 25 9.52 -2.18 -2.82
CA LEU A 25 10.03 -0.98 -2.15
C LEU A 25 9.04 -0.47 -1.10
N LYS A 26 7.75 -0.35 -1.43
CA LYS A 26 6.75 0.11 -0.46
C LYS A 26 6.64 -0.83 0.74
N ARG A 27 6.65 -2.15 0.52
CA ARG A 27 6.68 -3.15 1.61
C ARG A 27 7.92 -2.99 2.50
N HIS A 28 9.09 -2.78 1.90
CA HIS A 28 10.30 -2.53 2.65
C HIS A 28 10.17 -1.25 3.48
N LEU A 29 9.76 -0.15 2.85
CA LEU A 29 9.56 1.14 3.51
C LEU A 29 8.51 1.08 4.62
N SER A 30 7.50 0.20 4.56
CA SER A 30 6.49 0.06 5.62
C SER A 30 7.14 -0.19 6.97
N SER A 31 8.19 -1.02 7.01
CA SER A 31 8.94 -1.31 8.24
C SER A 31 9.79 -0.12 8.73
N PHE A 32 10.25 0.74 7.81
CA PHE A 32 11.08 1.91 8.14
C PHE A 32 10.27 3.12 8.57
N CYS A 33 9.14 3.39 7.90
CA CYS A 33 8.29 4.54 8.19
C CYS A 33 7.13 4.23 9.13
N GLY A 34 6.90 2.96 9.49
CA GLY A 34 5.78 2.53 10.32
C GLY A 34 4.43 2.81 9.66
N CYS A 35 4.37 2.91 8.34
CA CYS A 35 3.15 3.18 7.58
C CYS A 35 2.90 2.06 6.56
N PRO A 36 1.70 1.44 6.52
CA PRO A 36 1.39 0.39 5.56
C PRO A 36 1.60 0.81 4.11
N ARG A 37 1.87 -0.16 3.22
CA ARG A 37 2.28 0.14 1.83
C ARG A 37 1.21 0.89 1.05
N PHE A 38 -0.05 0.66 1.40
CA PHE A 38 -1.20 1.26 0.74
C PHE A 38 -1.36 2.75 1.05
N LYS A 39 -0.77 3.20 2.16
CA LYS A 39 -0.64 4.62 2.51
C LYS A 39 0.56 5.29 1.84
N GLN A 40 1.39 4.55 1.12
CA GLN A 40 2.59 5.09 0.48
C GLN A 40 2.36 5.38 -1.00
N ARG A 41 2.80 6.56 -1.44
CA ARG A 41 2.91 6.93 -2.85
C ARG A 41 4.37 7.19 -3.17
N ILE A 42 4.88 6.51 -4.18
CA ILE A 42 6.24 6.70 -4.68
C ILE A 42 6.12 7.49 -5.96
N LEU A 43 6.74 8.67 -6.00
CA LEU A 43 6.72 9.54 -7.16
C LEU A 43 8.13 9.71 -7.71
N ARG A 44 8.20 9.97 -9.01
CA ARG A 44 9.39 10.43 -9.72
C ARG A 44 9.03 11.74 -10.41
N ASP A 45 9.70 12.82 -10.02
CA ASP A 45 9.47 14.17 -10.54
C ASP A 45 7.96 14.54 -10.47
N GLY A 46 7.34 14.29 -9.31
CA GLY A 46 5.90 14.49 -9.09
C GLY A 46 4.96 13.52 -9.83
N THR A 47 5.47 12.52 -10.56
CA THR A 47 4.65 11.50 -11.25
C THR A 47 4.55 10.23 -10.43
N LEU A 48 3.33 9.78 -10.11
CA LEU A 48 3.09 8.54 -9.37
C LEU A 48 3.59 7.32 -10.17
N LEU A 49 4.39 6.48 -9.50
CA LEU A 49 4.86 5.22 -10.05
C LEU A 49 3.90 4.06 -9.68
N PRO A 50 3.45 3.26 -10.67
CA PRO A 50 2.71 2.03 -10.43
C PRO A 50 3.50 0.99 -9.61
N ASP A 51 2.79 0.14 -8.87
CA ASP A 51 3.38 -0.92 -8.03
C ASP A 51 4.25 -1.92 -8.81
N ASP A 52 3.93 -2.14 -10.09
CA ASP A 52 4.67 -3.07 -10.96
C ASP A 52 5.89 -2.44 -11.66
N THR A 53 6.13 -1.13 -11.47
CA THR A 53 7.32 -0.46 -12.02
C THR A 53 8.59 -1.08 -11.44
N LYS A 54 9.48 -1.53 -12.33
CA LYS A 54 10.78 -2.13 -11.96
C LYS A 54 11.72 -1.07 -11.41
N LEU A 55 12.48 -1.39 -10.37
CA LEU A 55 13.44 -0.44 -9.78
C LEU A 55 14.76 -0.36 -10.54
N GLU A 56 15.09 -1.38 -11.34
CA GLU A 56 16.29 -1.39 -12.19
C GLU A 56 16.35 -0.18 -13.13
N VAL A 57 15.20 0.28 -13.64
CA VAL A 57 15.10 1.46 -14.51
C VAL A 57 15.15 2.79 -13.74
N LEU A 58 15.23 2.73 -12.41
CA LEU A 58 15.22 3.87 -11.48
C LEU A 58 16.51 3.97 -10.64
N ALA A 59 17.52 3.13 -10.90
CA ALA A 59 18.65 2.84 -9.99
C ALA A 59 19.53 4.04 -9.56
N GLU A 60 19.36 5.22 -10.15
CA GLU A 60 20.15 6.42 -9.87
C GLU A 60 19.27 7.67 -9.60
N GLN A 61 17.96 7.46 -9.47
CA GLN A 61 16.99 8.54 -9.34
C GLN A 61 16.60 8.73 -7.88
N THR A 62 16.47 9.99 -7.46
CA THR A 62 15.84 10.31 -6.18
C THR A 62 14.32 10.16 -6.34
N LEU A 63 13.71 9.36 -5.46
CA LEU A 63 12.27 9.14 -5.44
C LEU A 63 11.64 9.93 -4.30
N GLU A 64 10.41 10.39 -4.50
CA GLU A 64 9.63 11.09 -3.49
C GLU A 64 8.68 10.09 -2.83
N LEU A 65 8.73 9.98 -1.50
CA LEU A 65 7.74 9.25 -0.72
C LEU A 65 6.71 10.23 -0.16
N VAL A 66 5.45 10.02 -0.51
CA VAL A 66 4.31 10.70 0.10
C VAL A 66 3.52 9.69 0.94
N LEU A 67 3.32 10.02 2.21
CA LEU A 67 2.52 9.25 3.15
C LEU A 67 1.12 9.86 3.21
N LEU A 68 0.11 9.05 2.92
CA LEU A 68 -1.30 9.44 2.97
C LEU A 68 -1.87 9.14 4.35
N GLU A 69 -2.80 9.98 4.79
CA GLU A 69 -3.67 9.68 5.92
C GLU A 69 -4.95 9.01 5.44
N PHE A 70 -5.64 8.31 6.34
CA PHE A 70 -6.99 7.82 6.05
C PHE A 70 -7.96 9.00 6.05
N LEU A 71 -8.85 9.02 5.07
CA LEU A 71 -9.88 10.03 4.92
C LEU A 71 -11.24 9.46 5.33
N PRO A 72 -12.19 10.34 5.72
CA PRO A 72 -13.57 9.94 5.90
C PRO A 72 -14.08 9.19 4.66
N THR A 73 -14.53 7.96 4.86
CA THR A 73 -14.91 7.03 3.79
C THR A 73 -16.42 6.88 3.79
N ALA A 74 -17.05 6.91 2.61
CA ALA A 74 -18.50 6.73 2.53
C ALA A 74 -18.88 5.28 2.84
N GLU A 75 -20.07 5.07 3.43
CA GLU A 75 -20.57 3.72 3.76
C GLU A 75 -20.58 2.78 2.55
N SER A 76 -20.89 3.30 1.35
CA SER A 76 -20.85 2.53 0.11
C SER A 76 -19.45 2.04 -0.26
N GLU A 77 -18.40 2.80 0.06
CA GLU A 77 -17.01 2.43 -0.22
C GLU A 77 -16.51 1.38 0.79
N VAL A 78 -16.88 1.55 2.07
CA VAL A 78 -16.65 0.53 3.11
C VAL A 78 -17.29 -0.79 2.69
N GLN A 79 -18.56 -0.76 2.26
CA GLN A 79 -19.27 -1.96 1.82
C GLN A 79 -18.65 -2.57 0.54
N GLU A 80 -18.10 -1.74 -0.35
CA GLU A 80 -17.39 -2.22 -1.53
C GLU A 80 -16.14 -3.03 -1.15
N LEU A 81 -15.38 -2.56 -0.15
CA LEU A 81 -14.18 -3.24 0.35
C LEU A 81 -14.54 -4.53 1.09
N LEU A 82 -15.53 -4.49 2.00
CA LEU A 82 -16.05 -5.66 2.69
C LEU A 82 -16.51 -6.74 1.69
N SER A 83 -17.25 -6.35 0.67
CA SER A 83 -17.71 -7.26 -0.39
C SER A 83 -16.54 -7.87 -1.17
N ALA A 84 -15.53 -7.09 -1.52
CA ALA A 84 -14.36 -7.60 -2.23
C ALA A 84 -13.57 -8.62 -1.38
N ALA A 85 -13.42 -8.37 -0.07
CA ALA A 85 -12.75 -9.29 0.86
C ALA A 85 -13.54 -10.58 1.08
N ALA A 86 -14.84 -10.49 1.32
CA ALA A 86 -15.71 -11.65 1.54
C ALA A 86 -15.77 -12.58 0.31
N ASN A 87 -15.72 -12.02 -0.90
CA ASN A 87 -15.74 -12.80 -2.14
C ASN A 87 -14.33 -13.19 -2.65
N SER A 88 -13.27 -12.93 -1.88
CA SER A 88 -11.88 -13.18 -2.30
C SER A 88 -11.51 -12.55 -3.66
N HIS A 89 -12.10 -11.40 -3.99
CA HIS A 89 -11.80 -10.67 -5.23
C HIS A 89 -10.49 -9.87 -5.10
N LEU A 90 -9.36 -10.57 -5.05
CA LEU A 90 -8.05 -9.99 -4.70
C LEU A 90 -7.66 -8.75 -5.51
N ALA A 91 -7.84 -8.77 -6.83
CA ALA A 91 -7.50 -7.62 -7.67
C ALA A 91 -8.38 -6.40 -7.37
N LYS A 92 -9.68 -6.61 -7.11
CA LYS A 92 -10.60 -5.55 -6.71
C LYS A 92 -10.24 -5.04 -5.32
N LEU A 93 -9.99 -5.94 -4.37
CA LEU A 93 -9.58 -5.60 -3.02
C LEU A 93 -8.29 -4.78 -3.02
N GLU A 94 -7.26 -5.19 -3.76
CA GLU A 94 -6.00 -4.43 -3.87
C GLU A 94 -6.24 -3.03 -4.45
N ALA A 95 -7.08 -2.90 -5.48
CA ALA A 95 -7.43 -1.59 -6.03
C ALA A 95 -8.19 -0.70 -5.03
N LEU A 96 -9.05 -1.28 -4.19
CA LEU A 96 -9.76 -0.56 -3.13
C LEU A 96 -8.81 -0.13 -2.02
N LEU A 97 -7.85 -0.97 -1.63
CA LEU A 97 -6.84 -0.62 -0.64
C LEU A 97 -5.89 0.50 -1.12
N GLN A 98 -5.78 0.73 -2.43
CA GLN A 98 -5.08 1.91 -2.95
C GLN A 98 -5.85 3.24 -2.75
N ARG A 99 -7.06 3.23 -2.20
CA ARG A 99 -7.75 4.45 -1.77
C ARG A 99 -7.27 4.84 -0.36
N PRO A 100 -7.27 6.15 0.01
CA PRO A 100 -6.95 6.58 1.36
C PRO A 100 -8.12 6.31 2.32
N GLN A 101 -8.53 5.06 2.44
CA GLN A 101 -9.61 4.59 3.31
C GLN A 101 -9.04 3.63 4.35
N ASP A 102 -9.63 3.65 5.54
CA ASP A 102 -9.27 2.74 6.62
C ASP A 102 -9.80 1.32 6.30
N PRO A 103 -8.92 0.31 6.19
CA PRO A 103 -9.32 -1.04 5.81
C PRO A 103 -10.08 -1.79 6.91
N ASP A 104 -10.11 -1.26 8.14
CA ASP A 104 -10.77 -1.91 9.28
C ASP A 104 -12.20 -1.42 9.52
N LEU A 105 -12.71 -0.53 8.66
CA LEU A 105 -14.08 -0.03 8.76
C LEU A 105 -15.12 -1.14 8.49
N GLY A 106 -16.20 -1.09 9.28
CA GLY A 106 -17.31 -2.04 9.24
C GLY A 106 -17.62 -2.61 10.63
N ASP A 107 -18.81 -3.20 10.78
CA ASP A 107 -19.19 -3.86 12.04
C ASP A 107 -18.30 -5.08 12.34
N GLU A 108 -17.95 -5.82 11.29
CA GLU A 108 -16.95 -6.88 11.32
C GLU A 108 -15.82 -6.50 10.34
N PRO A 109 -14.62 -6.13 10.83
CA PRO A 109 -13.52 -5.73 9.96
C PRO A 109 -13.17 -6.84 8.95
N PRO A 110 -12.82 -6.49 7.70
CA PRO A 110 -12.48 -7.45 6.65
C PRO A 110 -11.41 -8.47 7.06
N LEU A 111 -10.43 -8.05 7.89
CA LEU A 111 -9.36 -8.91 8.37
C LEU A 111 -9.89 -10.02 9.29
N LEU A 112 -10.83 -9.69 10.17
CA LEU A 112 -11.45 -10.65 11.08
C LEU A 112 -12.31 -11.66 10.32
N ALA A 113 -13.16 -11.18 9.41
CA ALA A 113 -14.00 -12.03 8.57
C ALA A 113 -13.17 -13.00 7.71
N SER A 114 -12.11 -12.51 7.06
CA SER A 114 -11.24 -13.34 6.21
C SER A 114 -10.43 -14.37 7.00
N CYS A 115 -10.03 -14.07 8.24
CA CYS A 115 -9.42 -15.04 9.15
C CYS A 115 -10.40 -16.17 9.50
N ARG A 116 -11.66 -15.85 9.84
CA ARG A 116 -12.70 -16.85 10.15
C ARG A 116 -12.97 -17.78 8.97
N ASP A 117 -13.03 -17.20 7.77
CA ASP A 117 -13.42 -17.93 6.56
C ASP A 117 -12.22 -18.62 5.87
N GLY A 118 -11.00 -18.42 6.37
CA GLY A 118 -9.79 -19.08 5.88
C GLY A 118 -9.26 -18.50 4.56
N HIS A 119 -9.62 -17.27 4.21
CA HIS A 119 -9.20 -16.60 2.98
C HIS A 119 -7.76 -16.07 3.09
N LEU A 120 -6.78 -16.97 3.09
CA LEU A 120 -5.37 -16.66 3.37
C LEU A 120 -4.81 -15.51 2.52
N GLU A 121 -5.11 -15.48 1.22
CA GLU A 121 -4.60 -14.41 0.33
C GLU A 121 -5.26 -13.05 0.61
N VAL A 122 -6.52 -13.02 1.05
CA VAL A 122 -7.20 -11.80 1.52
C VAL A 122 -6.55 -11.31 2.81
N VAL A 123 -6.29 -12.22 3.76
CA VAL A 123 -5.59 -11.90 5.02
C VAL A 123 -4.22 -11.30 4.74
N ARG A 124 -3.41 -11.95 3.87
CA ARG A 124 -2.09 -11.43 3.49
C ARG A 124 -2.16 -10.02 2.91
N LEU A 125 -3.15 -9.77 2.05
CA LEU A 125 -3.30 -8.47 1.41
C LEU A 125 -3.74 -7.39 2.40
N LEU A 126 -4.68 -7.70 3.31
CA LEU A 126 -5.15 -6.78 4.34
C LEU A 126 -4.06 -6.45 5.37
N LEU A 127 -3.22 -7.41 5.75
CA LEU A 127 -2.07 -7.18 6.64
C LEU A 127 -1.02 -6.24 6.03
N GLU A 128 -1.01 -6.06 4.71
CA GLU A 128 -0.16 -5.05 4.07
C GLU A 128 -0.76 -3.63 4.13
N ALA A 129 -2.02 -3.52 4.59
CA ALA A 129 -2.78 -2.28 4.79
C ALA A 129 -2.90 -1.83 6.26
N GLU A 130 -2.44 -2.66 7.21
CA GLU A 130 -2.41 -2.40 8.66
C GLU A 130 -1.16 -1.62 9.11
#